data_AF-A0A920MS69-F1
#
_entry.id   AF-A0A920MS69-F1
#
_cell.length_a   1.000
_cell.length_b   1.000
_cell.length_c   1.000
_cell.angle_alpha   90.00
_cell.angle_beta   90.00
_cell.angle_gamma   90.00
#
_symmetry.space_group_name_H-M   'P 1'
#
loop_
_entity.id
_entity.type
_entity.pdbx_description
1 polymer ?
#
loop_
_entity_poly.entity_id
_entity_poly.type
_entity_poly.pdbx_seq_one_letter_code
_entity_poly.pdbx_strand_id
1 'polypeptide(L)'
;MNFVSTNLSAGRVQSAAVKMIVDQDRLRAKFISTNYFDLKADLRKGNSKENFNATLVKVDGLKVASSNDFDSKTGELKNKDVLLLTESQSDELVKELKSGNWIVTDIKKKPRTSNPKPLSQQALFNKKHQEN
;
A
#
# COMPACT_ATOMS: atom_id res chain seq x y z
N MET A 1 3.20 -30.36 -33.47
CA MET A 1 2.55 -29.15 -32.94
C MET A 1 3.16 -27.95 -33.65
N ASN A 2 2.45 -27.38 -34.62
CA ASN A 2 2.91 -26.19 -35.34
C ASN A 2 2.72 -24.97 -34.44
N PHE A 3 3.78 -24.55 -33.75
CA PHE A 3 3.76 -23.29 -33.03
C PHE A 3 4.03 -22.15 -34.03
N VAL A 4 2.99 -21.34 -34.25
CA VAL A 4 2.94 -20.11 -35.08
C VAL A 4 2.81 -20.33 -36.59
N SER A 5 1.71 -19.86 -37.17
CA SER A 5 1.39 -19.97 -38.60
C SER A 5 1.14 -18.61 -39.30
N THR A 6 1.62 -17.48 -38.75
CA THR A 6 1.42 -16.14 -39.36
C THR A 6 2.61 -15.18 -39.12
N ASN A 7 2.72 -14.15 -39.96
CA ASN A 7 3.74 -13.10 -39.89
C ASN A 7 3.71 -12.34 -38.55
N LEU A 8 4.74 -12.52 -37.72
CA LEU A 8 4.94 -11.73 -36.50
C LEU A 8 5.54 -10.36 -36.83
N SER A 9 4.95 -9.29 -36.29
CA SER A 9 5.56 -7.95 -36.35
C SER A 9 6.71 -7.86 -35.34
N ALA A 10 7.90 -7.50 -35.82
CA ALA A 10 9.08 -7.25 -34.99
C ALA A 10 9.50 -5.78 -35.12
N GLY A 11 9.42 -5.02 -34.04
CA GLY A 11 9.83 -3.61 -34.02
C GLY A 11 10.41 -3.22 -32.67
N ARG A 12 11.49 -2.41 -32.65
CA ARG A 12 12.26 -2.07 -31.43
C ARG A 12 11.39 -1.47 -30.32
N VAL A 13 10.43 -0.60 -30.68
CA VAL A 13 9.55 0.08 -29.73
C VAL A 13 8.41 -0.84 -29.29
N GLN A 14 7.77 -1.52 -30.25
CA GLN A 14 6.62 -2.39 -29.98
C GLN A 14 7.03 -3.61 -29.14
N SER A 15 8.15 -4.25 -29.46
CA SER A 15 8.63 -5.41 -28.69
C SER A 15 9.04 -5.03 -27.26
N ALA A 16 9.62 -3.83 -27.05
CA ALA A 16 9.92 -3.32 -25.72
C ALA A 16 8.66 -3.04 -24.90
N ALA A 17 7.62 -2.44 -25.51
CA ALA A 17 6.34 -2.21 -24.85
C ALA A 17 5.66 -3.53 -24.45
N VAL A 18 5.61 -4.50 -25.37
CA VAL A 18 5.07 -5.84 -25.08
C VAL A 18 5.86 -6.53 -23.97
N LYS A 19 7.20 -6.41 -23.98
CA LYS A 19 8.05 -6.94 -22.91
C LYS A 19 7.68 -6.36 -21.54
N MET A 20 7.49 -5.04 -21.43
CA MET A 20 7.09 -4.40 -20.16
C MET A 20 5.77 -4.95 -19.61
N ILE A 21 4.78 -5.16 -20.48
CA ILE A 21 3.48 -5.73 -20.08
C ILE A 21 3.65 -7.16 -19.59
N VAL A 22 4.35 -8.00 -20.39
CA VAL A 22 4.58 -9.41 -20.05
C VAL A 22 5.41 -9.55 -18.77
N ASP A 23 6.41 -8.70 -18.55
CA ASP A 23 7.21 -8.71 -17.33
C ASP A 23 6.35 -8.34 -16.11
N GLN A 24 5.43 -7.37 -16.22
CA GLN A 24 4.48 -7.04 -15.15
C GLN A 24 3.52 -8.20 -14.86
N ASP A 25 3.01 -8.90 -15.89
CA ASP A 25 2.14 -10.07 -15.72
C ASP A 25 2.89 -11.25 -15.10
N ARG A 26 4.17 -11.44 -15.44
CA ARG A 26 5.04 -12.42 -14.78
C ARG A 26 5.27 -12.09 -13.31
N LEU A 27 5.37 -10.81 -12.95
CA LEU A 27 5.46 -10.38 -11.55
C LEU A 27 4.15 -10.67 -10.80
N ARG A 28 2.99 -10.41 -11.42
CA ARG A 28 1.68 -10.75 -10.84
C ARG A 28 1.51 -12.26 -10.66
N ALA A 29 1.91 -13.06 -11.64
CA ALA A 29 1.81 -14.52 -11.58
C ALA A 29 2.70 -15.15 -10.48
N LYS A 30 3.78 -14.46 -10.08
CA LYS A 30 4.69 -14.90 -9.01
C LYS A 30 4.35 -14.28 -7.64
N PHE A 31 3.37 -13.39 -7.57
CA PHE A 31 3.03 -12.70 -6.34
C PHE A 31 2.38 -13.68 -5.35
N ILE A 32 2.92 -13.74 -4.13
CA ILE A 32 2.38 -14.57 -3.05
C ILE A 32 1.64 -13.65 -2.08
N SER A 33 0.32 -13.86 -1.93
CA SER A 33 -0.50 -13.09 -0.99
C SER A 33 -0.19 -13.49 0.46
N THR A 34 0.04 -12.50 1.31
CA THR A 34 0.26 -12.69 2.75
C THR A 34 -0.77 -11.87 3.53
N ASN A 35 -1.36 -12.49 4.54
CA ASN A 35 -2.33 -11.84 5.40
C ASN A 35 -1.62 -11.21 6.60
N TYR A 36 -2.00 -9.98 6.93
CA TYR A 36 -1.54 -9.27 8.10
C TYR A 36 -2.71 -8.50 8.72
N PHE A 37 -2.64 -8.29 10.02
CA PHE A 37 -3.65 -7.58 10.76
C PHE A 37 -3.10 -6.24 11.25
N ASP A 38 -3.97 -5.24 11.29
CA ASP A 38 -3.71 -3.90 11.79
C ASP A 38 -4.99 -3.41 12.49
N LEU A 39 -4.84 -2.45 13.39
CA LEU A 39 -5.93 -1.88 14.16
C LEU A 39 -6.20 -0.45 13.73
N LYS A 40 -7.47 -0.16 13.48
CA LYS A 40 -7.97 1.17 13.17
C LYS A 40 -8.95 1.60 14.26
N ALA A 41 -8.78 2.82 14.75
CA ALA A 41 -9.62 3.41 15.78
C ALA A 41 -10.29 4.68 15.24
N ASP A 42 -11.60 4.77 15.42
CA ASP A 42 -12.36 5.97 15.13
C ASP A 42 -12.43 6.81 16.41
N LEU A 43 -11.66 7.89 16.45
CA LEU A 43 -11.49 8.74 17.62
C LEU A 43 -12.29 10.02 17.49
N ARG A 44 -12.84 10.48 18.62
CA ARG A 44 -13.55 11.75 18.73
C ARG A 44 -12.96 12.57 19.85
N LYS A 45 -12.71 13.85 19.58
CA LYS A 45 -12.26 14.79 20.61
C LYS A 45 -13.47 15.20 21.45
N GLY A 46 -13.75 14.52 22.57
CA GLY A 46 -14.76 14.90 23.56
C GLY A 46 -16.07 15.45 22.96
N ASN A 47 -16.24 16.78 23.05
CA ASN A 47 -17.42 17.54 22.61
C ASN A 47 -17.41 17.98 21.13
N SER A 48 -16.37 17.68 20.36
CA SER A 48 -16.34 17.97 18.92
C SER A 48 -17.17 16.93 18.15
N LYS A 49 -17.92 17.38 17.14
CA LYS A 49 -18.61 16.52 16.17
C LYS A 49 -17.66 15.90 15.13
N GLU A 50 -16.38 16.26 15.19
CA GLU A 50 -15.36 15.80 14.26
C GLU A 50 -14.80 14.46 14.74
N ASN A 51 -14.95 13.46 13.87
CA ASN A 51 -14.33 12.16 14.03
C ASN A 51 -13.10 12.10 13.11
N PHE A 52 -12.05 11.44 13.58
CA PHE A 52 -10.89 11.14 12.77
C PHE A 52 -10.46 9.69 13.00
N ASN A 53 -9.83 9.13 11.98
CA ASN A 53 -9.34 7.76 12.03
C ASN A 53 -7.87 7.79 12.46
N ALA A 54 -7.52 6.91 13.38
CA ALA A 54 -6.16 6.60 13.76
C ALA A 54 -5.84 5.13 13.43
N THR A 55 -4.60 4.86 13.08
CA THR A 55 -4.10 3.51 12.81
C THR A 55 -2.99 3.20 13.79
N LEU A 56 -2.92 1.95 14.25
CA LEU A 56 -1.89 1.49 15.17
C LEU A 56 -0.54 1.43 14.44
N VAL A 57 0.48 2.07 15.02
CA VAL A 57 1.82 2.11 14.42
C VAL A 57 2.83 1.28 15.21
N LYS A 58 2.69 1.23 16.54
CA LYS A 58 3.63 0.53 17.43
C LYS A 58 2.92 -0.08 18.63
N VAL A 59 3.43 -1.23 19.08
CA VAL A 59 3.05 -1.92 20.33
C VAL A 59 4.34 -2.20 21.09
N ASP A 60 4.41 -1.81 22.37
CA ASP A 60 5.59 -2.00 23.23
C ASP A 60 6.93 -1.54 22.62
N GLY A 61 6.88 -0.48 21.81
CA GLY A 61 8.05 0.07 21.12
C GLY A 61 8.40 -0.60 19.78
N LEU A 62 7.84 -1.78 19.50
CA LEU A 62 7.98 -2.48 18.21
C LEU A 62 6.98 -1.92 17.19
N LYS A 63 7.45 -1.74 15.95
CA LYS A 63 6.60 -1.26 14.85
C LYS A 63 5.68 -2.39 14.38
N VAL A 64 4.39 -2.12 14.20
CA VAL A 64 3.46 -3.08 13.61
C VAL A 64 3.75 -3.25 12.12
N ALA A 65 3.76 -4.50 11.64
CA ALA A 65 4.01 -4.82 10.24
C ALA A 65 2.95 -4.20 9.33
N SER A 66 3.40 -3.54 8.27
CA SER A 66 2.54 -2.99 7.22
C SER A 66 2.74 -3.75 5.91
N SER A 67 1.86 -3.51 4.93
CA SER A 67 2.00 -4.05 3.56
C SER A 67 3.41 -3.87 2.97
N ASN A 68 4.10 -2.77 3.31
CA ASN A 68 5.41 -2.45 2.76
C ASN A 68 6.57 -3.24 3.40
N ASP A 69 6.34 -3.91 4.54
CA ASP A 69 7.34 -4.70 5.26
C ASP A 69 7.46 -6.14 4.70
N PHE A 70 6.60 -6.53 3.76
CA PHE A 70 6.61 -7.84 3.10
C PHE A 70 7.42 -7.84 1.80
N ASP A 71 7.96 -9.00 1.44
CA ASP A 71 8.60 -9.24 0.16
C ASP A 71 7.58 -9.62 -0.91
N SER A 72 7.60 -8.89 -2.03
CA SER A 72 6.62 -9.05 -3.10
C SER A 72 6.78 -10.34 -3.90
N LYS A 73 7.92 -11.05 -3.76
CA LYS A 73 8.18 -12.31 -4.46
C LYS A 73 7.98 -13.53 -3.56
N THR A 74 8.39 -13.43 -2.30
CA THR A 74 8.36 -14.56 -1.36
C THR A 74 7.17 -14.51 -0.40
N GLY A 75 6.55 -13.35 -0.21
CA GLY A 75 5.53 -13.13 0.82
C GLY A 75 6.10 -13.05 2.25
N GLU A 76 7.41 -13.21 2.40
CA GLU A 76 8.05 -13.22 3.71
C GLU A 76 8.29 -11.81 4.24
N LEU A 77 8.38 -11.71 5.57
CA LEU A 77 8.66 -10.46 6.25
C LEU A 77 10.13 -10.07 6.05
N LYS A 78 10.38 -8.95 5.38
CA LYS A 78 11.75 -8.46 5.09
C LYS A 78 12.46 -7.99 6.35
N ASN A 79 11.71 -7.39 7.27
CA ASN A 79 12.25 -6.78 8.47
C ASN A 79 11.85 -7.60 9.69
N LYS A 80 12.82 -8.09 10.46
CA LYS A 80 12.54 -8.90 11.66
C LYS A 80 12.18 -8.05 12.88
N ASP A 81 12.41 -6.74 12.81
CA ASP A 81 12.15 -5.80 13.91
C ASP A 81 10.72 -5.27 13.94
N VAL A 82 9.82 -5.84 13.11
CA VAL A 82 8.40 -5.48 13.10
C VAL A 82 7.55 -6.61 13.67
N LEU A 83 6.53 -6.24 14.42
CA LEU A 83 5.58 -7.14 15.03
C LEU A 83 4.51 -7.51 14.00
N LEU A 84 4.45 -8.80 13.64
CA LEU A 84 3.35 -9.35 12.85
C LEU A 84 2.20 -9.69 13.80
N LEU A 85 1.10 -8.94 13.69
CA LEU A 85 -0.11 -9.21 14.46
C LEU A 85 -0.89 -10.36 13.83
N THR A 86 -1.28 -11.32 14.67
CA THR A 86 -2.27 -12.35 14.34
C THR A 86 -3.68 -11.86 14.66
N GLU A 87 -4.70 -12.56 14.15
CA GLU A 87 -6.11 -12.28 14.45
C GLU A 87 -6.38 -12.27 15.97
N SER A 88 -5.95 -13.33 16.67
CA SER A 88 -6.15 -13.46 18.12
C SER A 88 -5.51 -12.32 18.91
N GLN A 89 -4.27 -11.96 18.57
CA GLN A 89 -3.57 -10.84 19.23
C GLN A 89 -4.25 -9.51 18.94
N SER A 90 -4.76 -9.32 17.73
CA SER A 90 -5.48 -8.11 17.34
C SER A 90 -6.79 -7.98 18.13
N ASP A 91 -7.53 -9.07 18.31
CA ASP A 91 -8.77 -9.07 19.09
C ASP A 91 -8.54 -8.82 20.58
N GLU A 92 -7.46 -9.36 21.15
CA GLU A 92 -7.05 -9.09 22.53
C GLU A 92 -6.71 -7.61 22.72
N LEU A 93 -5.88 -7.05 21.83
CA LEU A 93 -5.54 -5.63 21.86
C LEU A 93 -6.78 -4.73 21.71
N VAL A 94 -7.75 -5.10 20.88
CA VAL A 94 -9.01 -4.36 20.75
C VAL A 94 -9.81 -4.38 22.05
N LYS A 95 -9.84 -5.50 22.78
CA LYS A 95 -10.56 -5.59 24.06
C LYS A 95 -9.90 -4.71 25.12
N GLU A 96 -8.57 -4.70 25.17
CA GLU A 96 -7.81 -3.88 26.11
C GLU A 96 -7.92 -2.38 25.81
N LEU A 97 -7.82 -1.98 24.54
CA LEU A 97 -7.84 -0.58 24.13
C LEU A 97 -9.23 0.07 24.18
N LYS A 98 -10.31 -0.72 24.26
CA LYS A 98 -11.69 -0.19 24.39
C LYS A 98 -11.93 0.56 25.70
N SER A 99 -11.27 0.18 26.78
CA SER A 99 -11.38 0.84 28.09
C SER A 99 -10.31 1.90 28.32
N GLY A 100 -9.35 2.05 27.40
CA GLY A 100 -8.22 2.94 27.53
C GLY A 100 -8.54 4.41 27.26
N ASN A 101 -7.92 5.29 28.05
CA ASN A 101 -7.91 6.73 27.77
C ASN A 101 -6.85 7.04 26.70
N TRP A 102 -7.27 7.70 25.62
CA TRP A 102 -6.36 8.10 24.55
C TRP A 102 -5.75 9.48 24.84
N ILE A 103 -4.42 9.56 24.84
CA ILE A 103 -3.67 10.80 25.06
C ILE A 103 -2.89 11.14 23.79
N VAL A 104 -2.98 12.39 23.35
CA VAL A 104 -2.21 12.89 22.21
C VAL A 104 -0.79 13.20 22.66
N THR A 105 0.19 12.47 22.13
CA THR A 105 1.60 12.63 22.51
C THR A 105 2.31 13.74 21.74
N ASP A 106 1.98 13.93 20.46
CA ASP A 106 2.70 14.85 19.57
C ASP A 106 1.77 15.39 18.47
N ILE A 107 1.90 16.69 18.15
CA ILE A 107 1.14 17.36 17.08
C ILE A 107 2.13 18.11 16.19
N LYS A 108 2.34 17.60 14.97
CA LYS A 108 3.26 18.19 13.99
C LYS A 108 2.49 18.76 12.80
N LYS A 109 2.55 20.08 12.61
CA LYS A 109 2.02 20.77 11.42
C LYS A 109 3.19 21.18 10.53
N LYS A 110 3.30 20.57 9.35
CA LYS A 110 4.30 20.94 8.33
C LYS A 110 3.60 21.53 7.11
N PRO A 111 3.90 22.79 6.71
CA PRO A 111 3.38 23.31 5.45
C PRO A 111 3.98 22.49 4.29
N ARG A 112 3.14 22.07 3.35
CA ARG A 112 3.57 21.44 2.10
C ARG A 112 3.15 22.33 0.94
N THR A 113 4.12 22.66 0.08
CA THR A 113 3.85 23.23 -1.24
C THR A 113 4.02 22.13 -2.28
N SER A 114 3.18 22.14 -3.31
CA SER A 114 3.28 21.25 -4.47
C SER A 114 3.17 22.10 -5.72
N ASN A 115 4.29 22.34 -6.38
CA ASN A 115 4.30 23.13 -7.60
C ASN A 115 3.79 22.28 -8.77
N PRO A 116 2.86 22.80 -9.58
CA PRO A 116 2.38 22.07 -10.75
C PRO A 116 3.51 21.92 -11.76
N LYS A 117 3.58 20.75 -12.41
CA LYS A 117 4.48 20.53 -13.54
C LYS A 117 3.92 21.26 -14.78
N PRO A 118 4.78 21.73 -15.69
CA PRO A 118 4.34 22.28 -16.96
C PRO A 118 3.56 21.23 -17.76
N LEU A 119 2.65 21.69 -18.62
CA LEU A 119 1.83 20.83 -19.44
C LEU A 119 2.69 20.09 -20.47
N SER A 120 2.45 18.78 -20.64
CA SER A 120 3.12 17.94 -21.64
C SER A 120 2.10 17.06 -22.37
N GLN A 121 2.44 16.62 -23.60
CA GLN A 121 1.57 15.73 -24.39
C GLN A 121 1.24 14.43 -23.64
N GLN A 122 2.22 13.85 -22.94
CA GLN A 122 2.00 12.66 -22.10
C GLN A 122 1.02 12.95 -20.94
N ALA A 123 1.16 14.10 -20.27
CA ALA A 123 0.25 14.47 -19.18
C ALA A 123 -1.18 14.69 -19.66
N LEU A 124 -1.36 15.29 -20.85
CA LEU A 124 -2.67 15.45 -21.49
C LEU A 124 -3.30 14.10 -21.86
N PHE A 125 -2.51 13.19 -22.43
CA PHE A 125 -2.95 11.83 -22.72
C PHE A 125 -3.41 11.09 -21.46
N ASN A 126 -2.60 11.12 -20.39
CA ASN A 126 -2.96 10.47 -19.12
C ASN A 126 -4.23 11.07 -18.50
N LYS A 127 -4.37 12.40 -18.51
CA LYS A 127 -5.56 13.07 -17.94
C LYS A 127 -6.85 12.66 -18.65
N LYS A 128 -6.86 12.61 -19.99
CA LYS A 128 -8.04 12.22 -20.78
C LYS A 128 -8.54 10.80 -20.48
N HIS A 129 -7.65 9.90 -20.07
CA HIS A 129 -7.96 8.51 -19.77
C HIS A 129 -8.19 8.21 -18.27
N GLN A 130 -8.00 9.18 -17.38
CA GLN A 130 -8.32 9.05 -15.94
C GLN A 130 -9.76 9.51 -15.60
N GLU A 131 -10.42 10.21 -16.52
CA GLU A 131 -11.78 10.73 -16.36
C GLU A 131 -12.86 9.74 -16.85
N ASN A 132 -12.48 8.54 -17.28
CA ASN A 132 -13.35 7.40 -17.59
C ASN A 132 -13.04 6.23 -16.65
#